data_AF-A0A1F9V1V4-F1
#
_entry.id   AF-A0A1F9V1V4-F1
#
_cell.length_a   1.000
_cell.length_b   1.000
_cell.length_c   1.000
_cell.angle_alpha   90.00
_cell.angle_beta   90.00
_cell.angle_gamma   90.00
#
_symmetry.space_group_name_H-M   'P 1'
#
loop_
_entity.id
_entity.type
_entity.pdbx_description
1 polymer ?
#
loop_
_entity_poly.entity_id
_entity_poly.type
_entity_poly.pdbx_seq_one_letter_code
_entity_poly.pdbx_strand_id
1 'polypeptide(L)'
;MTERLPDINACLNFLSLVLLSAGYRFIRAKDIFLHRACMAAAFAVSLLFMASYLTYHARAGSVPFQGQGWIRPVYFGILISHSILAALVPPLAVAAITRAWKGNIPGHVRLVRFLFPAWVYVSATGIAVYWMAYRMSWA
;
A
#
# COMPACT_ATOMS: atom_id res chain seq x y z
N MET A 1 20.14 -12.06 5.30
CA MET A 1 18.78 -12.39 4.82
C MET A 1 17.80 -11.22 4.97
N THR A 2 17.98 -10.32 5.95
CA THR A 2 17.17 -9.11 6.18
C THR A 2 17.40 -7.97 5.16
N GLU A 3 18.55 -7.92 4.49
CA GLU A 3 18.89 -6.86 3.52
C GLU A 3 18.01 -6.84 2.26
N ARG A 4 17.37 -7.97 1.90
CA ARG A 4 16.49 -8.05 0.72
C ARG A 4 15.03 -7.73 1.03
N LEU A 5 14.67 -7.56 2.31
CA LEU A 5 13.30 -7.28 2.72
C LEU A 5 12.77 -5.92 2.21
N PRO A 6 13.59 -4.84 2.15
CA PRO A 6 13.17 -3.58 1.52
C PRO A 6 12.81 -3.74 0.03
N ASP A 7 13.61 -4.47 -0.74
CA ASP A 7 13.35 -4.75 -2.16
C ASP A 7 12.06 -5.56 -2.34
N ILE A 8 11.87 -6.59 -1.52
CA ILE A 8 10.64 -7.40 -1.51
C ILE A 8 9.43 -6.52 -1.17
N ASN A 9 9.55 -5.65 -0.17
CA ASN A 9 8.50 -4.73 0.24
C ASN A 9 8.11 -3.75 -0.87
N ALA A 10 9.08 -3.24 -1.62
CA ALA A 10 8.83 -2.39 -2.78
C ALA A 10 8.13 -3.17 -3.90
N CYS A 11 8.56 -4.39 -4.21
CA CYS A 11 7.93 -5.26 -5.18
C CYS A 11 6.47 -5.61 -4.80
N LEU A 12 6.21 -5.88 -3.51
CA LEU A 12 4.86 -6.17 -3.03
C LEU A 12 3.94 -4.94 -3.14
N ASN A 13 4.44 -3.73 -2.83
CA ASN A 13 3.66 -2.50 -3.05
C ASN A 13 3.38 -2.24 -4.53
N PHE A 14 4.38 -2.45 -5.39
CA PHE A 14 4.20 -2.34 -6.83
C PHE A 14 3.17 -3.34 -7.35
N LEU A 15 3.25 -4.60 -6.92
CA LEU A 15 2.27 -5.61 -7.29
C LEU A 15 0.86 -5.24 -6.80
N SER A 16 0.73 -4.72 -5.57
CA SER A 16 -0.55 -4.23 -5.05
C SER A 16 -1.11 -3.09 -5.91
N LEU A 17 -0.26 -2.12 -6.29
CA LEU A 17 -0.64 -1.01 -7.17
C LEU A 17 -1.14 -1.48 -8.54
N VAL A 18 -0.46 -2.46 -9.14
CA VAL A 18 -0.86 -3.08 -10.41
C VAL A 18 -2.20 -3.80 -10.26
N LEU A 19 -2.39 -4.58 -9.20
CA LEU A 19 -3.65 -5.30 -8.93
C LEU A 19 -4.82 -4.34 -8.68
N LEU A 20 -4.61 -3.25 -7.95
CA LEU A 20 -5.61 -2.21 -7.73
C LEU A 20 -6.01 -1.53 -9.04
N SER A 21 -5.02 -1.22 -9.87
CA SER A 21 -5.24 -0.60 -11.19
C SER A 21 -5.99 -1.54 -12.13
N ALA A 22 -5.63 -2.82 -12.15
CA ALA A 22 -6.34 -3.86 -12.89
C ALA A 22 -7.78 -4.04 -12.37
N GLY A 23 -7.96 -4.11 -11.06
CA GLY A 23 -9.28 -4.21 -10.41
C GLY A 23 -10.18 -3.02 -10.74
N TYR A 24 -9.62 -1.81 -10.84
CA TYR A 24 -10.33 -0.63 -11.30
C TYR A 24 -10.75 -0.74 -12.77
N ARG A 25 -9.87 -1.23 -13.63
CA ARG A 25 -10.19 -1.44 -15.04
C ARG A 25 -11.31 -2.47 -15.22
N PHE A 26 -11.30 -3.55 -14.46
CA PHE A 26 -12.34 -4.60 -14.53
C PHE A 26 -13.70 -4.11 -14.05
N ILE A 27 -13.77 -3.33 -12.95
CA ILE A 27 -15.06 -2.77 -12.51
C ILE A 27 -15.61 -1.75 -13.52
N ARG A 28 -14.74 -0.99 -14.20
CA ARG A 28 -15.14 -0.10 -15.31
C ARG A 28 -15.67 -0.88 -16.51
N ALA A 29 -15.15 -2.08 -16.76
CA ALA A 29 -15.67 -3.02 -17.74
C ALA A 29 -16.89 -3.83 -17.26
N LYS A 30 -17.38 -3.58 -16.02
CA LYS A 30 -18.45 -4.33 -15.34
C LYS A 30 -18.16 -5.82 -15.11
N ASP A 31 -16.89 -6.23 -15.21
CA ASP A 31 -16.45 -7.58 -14.86
C ASP A 31 -16.23 -7.68 -13.34
N ILE A 32 -17.29 -8.05 -12.63
CA ILE A 32 -17.29 -8.14 -11.17
C ILE A 32 -16.43 -9.31 -10.69
N PHE A 33 -16.35 -10.40 -11.47
CA PHE A 33 -15.59 -11.57 -11.08
C PHE A 33 -14.09 -11.26 -11.04
N LEU A 34 -13.55 -10.71 -12.13
CA LEU A 34 -12.14 -10.31 -12.19
C LEU A 34 -11.84 -9.16 -11.24
N HIS A 35 -12.75 -8.20 -11.08
CA HIS A 35 -12.60 -7.15 -10.06
C HIS A 35 -12.40 -7.75 -8.66
N ARG A 36 -13.27 -8.69 -8.24
CA ARG A 36 -13.17 -9.33 -6.91
C ARG A 36 -11.87 -10.11 -6.74
N ALA A 37 -11.45 -10.85 -7.77
CA ALA A 37 -10.18 -11.58 -7.76
C ALA A 37 -8.99 -10.62 -7.58
N CYS A 38 -8.94 -9.52 -8.33
CA CYS A 38 -7.90 -8.51 -8.20
C CYS A 38 -7.89 -7.84 -6.82
N MET A 39 -9.06 -7.47 -6.28
CA MET A 39 -9.14 -6.83 -4.96
C MET A 39 -8.74 -7.78 -3.82
N ALA A 40 -9.10 -9.06 -3.91
CA ALA A 40 -8.68 -10.07 -2.94
C ALA A 40 -7.15 -10.31 -3.01
N ALA A 41 -6.60 -10.40 -4.22
CA ALA A 41 -5.15 -10.54 -4.41
C ALA A 41 -4.40 -9.29 -3.90
N ALA A 42 -4.88 -8.08 -4.20
CA ALA A 42 -4.27 -6.83 -3.72
C ALA A 42 -4.28 -6.76 -2.18
N PHE A 43 -5.37 -7.20 -1.55
CA PHE A 43 -5.46 -7.30 -0.10
C PHE A 43 -4.47 -8.30 0.49
N ALA A 44 -4.37 -9.51 -0.08
CA ALA A 44 -3.42 -10.53 0.36
C ALA A 44 -1.97 -10.06 0.22
N VAL A 45 -1.62 -9.43 -0.91
CA VAL A 45 -0.28 -8.86 -1.14
C VAL A 45 0.02 -7.73 -0.15
N SER A 46 -0.97 -6.89 0.17
CA SER A 46 -0.79 -5.79 1.15
C SER A 46 -0.60 -6.32 2.57
N LEU A 47 -1.28 -7.40 2.95
CA LEU A 47 -1.05 -8.10 4.22
C LEU A 47 0.36 -8.71 4.28
N LEU A 48 0.81 -9.32 3.19
CA LEU A 48 2.16 -9.89 3.10
C LEU A 48 3.23 -8.78 3.21
N PHE A 49 3.01 -7.64 2.55
CA PHE A 49 3.85 -6.46 2.70
C PHE A 49 3.92 -6.00 4.15
N MET A 50 2.77 -5.87 4.83
CA MET A 50 2.73 -5.44 6.23
C MET A 50 3.52 -6.39 7.15
N ALA A 51 3.32 -7.70 6.99
CA ALA A 51 4.04 -8.71 7.77
C ALA A 51 5.56 -8.65 7.53
N SER A 52 5.98 -8.53 6.27
CA SER A 52 7.38 -8.39 5.88
C SER A 52 8.00 -7.08 6.42
N TYR A 53 7.27 -5.97 6.32
CA TYR A 53 7.69 -4.67 6.85
C TYR A 53 7.89 -4.69 8.38
N LEU A 54 6.92 -5.21 9.12
CA LEU A 54 7.02 -5.34 10.58
C LEU A 54 8.17 -6.26 10.98
N THR A 55 8.38 -7.37 10.24
CA THR A 55 9.50 -8.28 10.48
C THR A 55 10.84 -7.60 10.24
N TYR A 56 10.97 -6.81 9.16
CA TYR A 56 12.16 -6.02 8.90
C TYR A 56 12.40 -5.01 10.02
N HIS A 57 11.38 -4.24 10.40
CA HIS A 57 11.50 -3.19 11.40
C HIS A 57 11.85 -3.73 12.79
N ALA A 58 11.29 -4.90 13.17
CA ALA A 58 11.59 -5.57 14.42
C ALA A 58 13.03 -6.12 14.49
N ARG A 59 13.65 -6.45 13.35
CA ARG A 59 14.98 -7.09 13.29
C ARG A 59 16.12 -6.12 12.95
N ALA A 60 15.88 -5.16 12.07
CA ALA A 60 16.91 -4.26 11.54
C ALA A 60 16.98 -2.91 12.30
N GLY A 61 15.99 -2.59 13.13
CA GLY A 61 15.87 -1.27 13.74
C GLY A 61 15.49 -0.19 12.72
N SER A 62 15.46 1.07 13.16
CA SER A 62 15.12 2.21 12.30
C SER A 62 16.37 2.67 11.54
N VAL A 63 16.38 2.55 10.21
CA VAL A 63 17.44 3.14 9.38
C VAL A 63 17.28 4.66 9.39
N PRO A 64 18.26 5.44 9.89
CA PRO A 64 18.17 6.89 9.85
C PRO A 64 18.28 7.39 8.41
N PHE A 65 17.32 8.22 8.00
CA PHE A 65 17.34 8.89 6.70
C PHE A 65 18.54 9.86 6.62
N GLN A 66 19.43 9.64 5.65
CA GLN A 66 20.70 10.37 5.52
C GLN A 66 20.58 11.69 4.75
N GLY A 67 19.47 11.92 4.02
CA GLY A 67 19.28 13.12 3.22
C GLY A 67 19.18 14.40 4.06
N GLN A 68 19.91 15.44 3.65
CA GLN A 68 19.94 16.76 4.30
C GLN A 68 19.21 17.84 3.49
N GLY A 69 18.87 18.97 4.13
CA GLY A 69 18.20 20.10 3.49
C GLY A 69 16.71 19.87 3.23
N TRP A 70 16.21 20.41 2.12
CA TRP A 70 14.77 20.45 1.79
C TRP A 70 14.13 19.07 1.58
N ILE A 71 14.92 18.04 1.27
CA ILE A 71 14.39 16.69 1.05
C ILE A 71 13.93 16.01 2.34
N ARG A 72 14.54 16.36 3.47
CA ARG A 72 14.22 15.76 4.77
C ARG A 72 12.75 15.99 5.19
N PRO A 73 12.23 17.24 5.18
CA PRO A 73 10.81 17.45 5.48
C PRO A 73 9.88 16.82 4.44
N VAL A 74 10.28 16.72 3.15
CA VAL A 74 9.50 16.01 2.12
C VAL A 74 9.41 14.52 2.45
N TYR A 75 10.54 13.88 2.75
CA TYR A 75 10.59 12.47 3.14
C TYR A 75 9.71 12.18 4.35
N PHE A 76 9.85 12.96 5.42
CA PHE A 76 9.03 12.75 6.62
C PHE A 76 7.55 13.07 6.40
N GLY A 77 7.22 14.08 5.59
CA GLY A 77 5.83 14.36 5.22
C GLY A 77 5.17 13.19 4.48
N ILE A 78 5.88 12.59 3.52
CA ILE A 78 5.41 11.39 2.81
C ILE A 78 5.35 10.19 3.76
N LEU A 79 6.39 9.95 4.55
CA LEU A 79 6.48 8.81 5.45
C LEU A 79 5.37 8.83 6.49
N ILE A 80 5.14 9.96 7.16
CA ILE A 80 4.12 10.10 8.20
C ILE A 80 2.72 9.90 7.60
N SER A 81 2.43 10.58 6.49
CA SER A 81 1.12 10.44 5.83
C SER A 81 0.89 9.02 5.31
N HIS A 82 1.91 8.39 4.71
CA HIS A 82 1.90 7.01 4.29
C HIS A 82 1.62 6.06 5.45
N SER A 83 2.35 6.18 6.57
CA SER A 83 2.19 5.29 7.72
C SER A 83 0.80 5.38 8.35
N ILE A 84 0.25 6.59 8.51
CA ILE A 84 -1.11 6.79 9.04
C ILE A 84 -2.13 6.13 8.10
N LEU A 85 -2.05 6.41 6.81
CA LEU A 85 -2.98 5.83 5.84
C LEU A 85 -2.80 4.31 5.72
N ALA A 86 -1.57 3.79 5.78
CA ALA A 86 -1.26 2.37 5.75
C ALA A 86 -1.84 1.63 6.96
N ALA A 87 -1.96 2.28 8.12
CA ALA A 87 -2.63 1.71 9.29
C ALA A 87 -4.17 1.71 9.14
N LEU A 88 -4.74 2.72 8.47
CA LEU A 88 -6.19 2.87 8.29
C LEU A 88 -6.74 2.03 7.12
N VAL A 89 -5.96 1.81 6.07
CA VAL A 89 -6.39 1.09 4.87
C VAL A 89 -6.82 -0.36 5.16
N PRO A 90 -6.08 -1.19 5.92
CA PRO A 90 -6.46 -2.58 6.20
C PRO A 90 -7.83 -2.73 6.89
N PRO A 91 -8.16 -2.04 8.01
CA PRO A 91 -9.48 -2.17 8.62
C PRO A 91 -10.59 -1.66 7.70
N LEU A 92 -10.34 -0.59 6.92
CA LEU A 92 -11.30 -0.10 5.94
C LEU A 92 -11.49 -1.10 4.77
N ALA A 93 -10.44 -1.76 4.32
CA ALA A 93 -10.51 -2.80 3.29
C ALA A 93 -11.34 -4.00 3.75
N VAL A 94 -11.13 -4.47 4.99
CA VAL A 94 -11.99 -5.50 5.60
C VAL A 94 -13.44 -5.02 5.67
N ALA A 95 -13.68 -3.78 6.05
CA ALA A 95 -15.02 -3.20 6.12
C ALA A 95 -15.68 -3.03 4.72
N ALA A 96 -14.91 -2.85 3.65
CA ALA A 96 -15.41 -2.84 2.26
C ALA A 96 -15.73 -4.25 1.77
N ILE A 97 -14.84 -5.22 2.03
CA ILE A 97 -15.00 -6.62 1.62
C ILE A 97 -16.20 -7.25 2.32
N THR A 98 -16.34 -7.05 3.63
CA THR A 98 -17.48 -7.55 4.42
C THR A 98 -18.82 -6.99 3.93
N ARG A 99 -18.88 -5.70 3.56
CA ARG A 99 -20.09 -5.09 2.96
C ARG A 99 -20.42 -5.68 1.60
N ALA A 100 -19.42 -5.91 0.75
CA ALA A 100 -19.62 -6.57 -0.54
C ALA A 100 -20.11 -8.01 -0.36
N TRP A 101 -19.56 -8.75 0.61
CA TRP A 101 -19.96 -10.13 0.88
C TRP A 101 -21.38 -10.24 1.43
N LYS A 102 -21.82 -9.27 2.27
CA LYS A 102 -23.20 -9.15 2.75
C LYS A 102 -24.19 -8.63 1.70
N GLY A 103 -23.76 -8.41 0.45
CA GLY A 103 -24.60 -7.86 -0.62
C GLY A 103 -24.90 -6.36 -0.51
N ASN A 104 -24.33 -5.65 0.47
CA ASN A 104 -24.51 -4.20 0.63
C ASN A 104 -23.56 -3.43 -0.31
N ILE A 105 -23.86 -3.49 -1.61
CA ILE A 105 -23.11 -2.79 -2.65
C ILE A 105 -23.12 -1.26 -2.48
N PRO A 106 -24.25 -0.60 -2.14
CA PRO A 106 -24.24 0.85 -1.92
C PRO A 106 -23.29 1.28 -0.78
N GLY A 107 -23.27 0.52 0.31
CA GLY A 107 -22.35 0.73 1.42
C GLY A 107 -20.89 0.45 1.05
N HIS A 108 -20.65 -0.60 0.26
CA HIS A 108 -19.32 -0.88 -0.31
C HIS A 108 -18.82 0.30 -1.15
N VAL A 109 -19.62 0.76 -2.13
CA VAL A 109 -19.28 1.87 -3.04
C VAL A 109 -18.96 3.17 -2.27
N ARG A 110 -19.74 3.47 -1.23
CA ARG A 110 -19.51 4.66 -0.39
C ARG A 110 -18.15 4.62 0.31
N LEU A 111 -17.74 3.44 0.80
CA LEU A 111 -16.46 3.28 1.48
C LEU A 111 -15.29 3.29 0.47
N VAL A 112 -15.40 2.52 -0.61
CA VAL A 112 -14.32 2.38 -1.60
C VAL A 112 -14.03 3.68 -2.36
N ARG A 113 -14.98 4.63 -2.43
CA ARG A 113 -14.73 5.94 -3.03
C ARG A 113 -13.60 6.70 -2.34
N PHE A 114 -13.44 6.53 -1.02
CA PHE A 114 -12.35 7.13 -0.25
C PHE A 114 -11.19 6.17 -0.04
N LEU A 115 -11.50 4.89 0.22
CA LEU A 115 -10.50 3.87 0.46
C LEU A 115 -9.63 3.60 -0.78
N PHE A 116 -10.21 3.56 -1.99
CA PHE A 116 -9.44 3.22 -3.20
C PHE A 116 -8.32 4.24 -3.50
N PRO A 117 -8.59 5.58 -3.53
CA PRO A 117 -7.52 6.57 -3.66
C PRO A 117 -6.47 6.48 -2.55
N ALA A 118 -6.89 6.29 -1.30
CA ALA A 118 -5.97 6.15 -0.17
C ALA A 118 -5.08 4.90 -0.31
N TRP A 119 -5.64 3.79 -0.79
CA TRP A 119 -4.90 2.55 -0.99
C TRP A 119 -3.87 2.68 -2.12
N VAL A 120 -4.27 3.28 -3.24
CA VAL A 120 -3.35 3.61 -4.35
C VAL A 120 -2.24 4.55 -3.88
N TYR A 121 -2.58 5.59 -3.11
CA TYR A 121 -1.60 6.52 -2.53
C TYR A 121 -0.58 5.79 -1.67
N VAL A 122 -1.02 4.95 -0.73
CA VAL A 122 -0.14 4.17 0.14
C VAL A 122 0.78 3.27 -0.68
N SER A 123 0.25 2.52 -1.66
CA SER A 123 1.09 1.66 -2.49
C SER A 123 2.13 2.43 -3.32
N ALA A 124 1.77 3.57 -3.89
CA ALA A 124 2.71 4.41 -4.65
C ALA A 124 3.77 5.05 -3.75
N THR A 125 3.37 5.60 -2.59
CA THR A 125 4.29 6.24 -1.64
C THR A 125 5.22 5.23 -0.96
N GLY A 126 4.81 3.97 -0.78
CA GLY A 126 5.69 2.92 -0.28
C GLY A 126 6.88 2.65 -1.20
N ILE A 127 6.66 2.71 -2.52
CA ILE A 127 7.73 2.61 -3.53
C ILE A 127 8.63 3.85 -3.47
N ALA A 128 8.04 5.05 -3.34
CA ALA A 128 8.78 6.30 -3.27
C ALA A 128 9.69 6.36 -2.04
N VAL A 129 9.17 6.00 -0.86
CA VAL A 129 9.95 5.93 0.40
C VAL A 129 11.11 4.94 0.25
N TYR A 130 10.88 3.76 -0.33
CA TYR A 130 11.94 2.80 -0.61
C TYR A 130 13.03 3.40 -1.52
N TRP A 131 12.64 4.04 -2.61
CA TRP A 131 13.60 4.68 -3.53
C TRP A 131 14.42 5.77 -2.83
N MET A 132 13.76 6.65 -2.07
CA MET A 132 14.41 7.74 -1.34
C MET A 132 15.36 7.24 -0.24
N ALA A 133 15.00 6.16 0.45
CA ALA A 133 15.77 5.65 1.58
C ALA A 133 16.91 4.69 1.17
N TYR A 134 16.74 3.89 0.12
CA TYR A 134 17.67 2.80 -0.22
C TYR A 134 18.36 2.92 -1.58
N ARG A 135 17.79 3.65 -2.55
CA ARG A 135 18.36 3.75 -3.90
C ARG A 135 18.95 5.11 -4.22
N MET A 136 18.44 6.17 -3.59
CA MET A 136 18.91 7.53 -3.82
C MET A 136 20.12 7.83 -2.93
N SER A 137 21.29 8.03 -3.54
CA SER A 137 22.46 8.55 -2.85
C SER A 137 22.33 10.06 -2.69
N TRP A 138 22.22 10.52 -1.44
CA TRP A 138 22.22 11.93 -1.08
C TRP A 138 23.68 12.38 -0.93
N ALA A 139 24.31 12.73 -2.05
CA ALA A 139 25.64 13.35 -2.07
C ALA A 139 25.53 14.86 -1.88
#